data_AF-A0A1Y3B4D7-F1
#
_entry.id   AF-A0A1Y3B4D7-F1
#
_cell.length_a   1.000
_cell.length_b   1.000
_cell.length_c   1.000
_cell.angle_alpha   90.00
_cell.angle_beta   90.00
_cell.angle_gamma   90.00
#
_symmetry.space_group_name_H-M   'P 1'
#
loop_
_entity.id
_entity.type
_entity.pdbx_description
1 polymer ?
#
loop_
_entity_poly.entity_id
_entity_poly.type
_entity_poly.pdbx_seq_one_letter_code
_entity_poly.pdbx_strand_id
1 'polypeptide(L)'
;MHMHRLKADEAYLIGAGLAPVQAYLNIPEIVRIAKENEVDAIHPGYGFLSERSDFCRACIDNNIKFIGPSPDIMARMGDKVEARKAAIEAGVQVVPGTDCPITTVDEAMDFVNQYKLPIIFKAAYGGGGRGLFKFEFF
;
A
#
# COMPACT_ATOMS: atom_id res chain seq x y z
N MET A 1 14.03 15.41 19.23
CA MET A 1 13.89 16.01 17.88
C MET A 1 14.39 14.97 16.88
N HIS A 2 13.62 14.63 15.83
CA HIS A 2 14.05 13.61 14.87
C HIS A 2 15.10 14.15 13.89
N MET A 3 16.13 13.36 13.60
CA MET A 3 17.28 13.79 12.80
C MET A 3 16.91 14.23 11.38
N HIS A 4 15.92 13.58 10.74
CA HIS A 4 15.51 13.90 9.37
C HIS A 4 15.15 15.39 9.19
N ARG A 5 14.55 16.00 10.22
CA ARG A 5 14.16 17.41 10.22
C ARG A 5 15.35 18.37 10.20
N LEU A 6 16.48 17.96 10.76
CA LEU A 6 17.71 18.76 10.82
C LEU A 6 18.64 18.51 9.62
N LYS A 7 18.27 17.57 8.76
CA LYS A 7 19.03 17.20 7.55
C LYS A 7 18.41 17.76 6.27
N ALA A 8 17.18 18.27 6.34
CA ALA A 8 16.55 19.00 5.26
C ALA A 8 16.94 20.49 5.33
N ASP A 9 16.95 21.16 4.19
CA ASP A 9 17.21 22.60 4.10
C ASP A 9 16.09 23.40 4.80
N GLU A 10 14.84 22.94 4.67
CA GLU A 10 13.67 23.49 5.34
C GLU A 10 12.79 22.39 5.93
N ALA A 11 12.05 22.70 6.98
CA ALA A 11 11.15 21.76 7.61
C ALA A 11 9.91 22.42 8.24
N TYR A 12 8.75 21.84 7.98
CA TYR A 12 7.45 22.34 8.43
C TYR A 12 6.75 21.35 9.35
N LEU A 13 5.96 21.87 10.29
CA LEU A 13 5.14 21.05 11.17
C LEU A 13 3.93 20.51 10.41
N ILE A 14 3.61 19.23 10.62
CA ILE A 14 2.39 18.57 10.16
C ILE A 14 1.56 18.05 11.34
N GLY A 15 0.26 17.94 11.13
CA GLY A 15 -0.71 17.28 11.99
C GLY A 15 -0.83 17.92 13.35
N ALA A 16 -0.83 19.25 13.42
CA ALA A 16 -1.03 19.96 14.69
C ALA A 16 -2.34 19.50 15.36
N GLY A 17 -2.23 18.89 16.54
CA GLY A 17 -3.37 18.31 17.27
C GLY A 17 -3.74 16.87 16.89
N LEU A 18 -3.03 16.25 15.94
CA LEU A 18 -3.22 14.84 15.57
C LEU A 18 -2.26 13.93 16.34
N ALA A 19 -2.60 12.64 16.42
CA ALA A 19 -1.65 11.63 16.89
C ALA A 19 -0.45 11.54 15.93
N PRO A 20 0.77 11.21 16.41
CA PRO A 20 1.98 11.28 15.59
C PRO A 20 1.91 10.51 14.26
N VAL A 21 1.32 9.31 14.26
CA VAL A 21 1.17 8.50 13.03
C VAL A 21 0.13 9.13 12.09
N GLN A 22 -0.96 9.66 12.62
CA GLN A 22 -2.01 10.29 11.81
C GLN A 22 -1.50 11.54 11.10
N ALA A 23 -0.59 12.28 11.72
CA ALA A 23 0.06 13.43 11.10
C ALA A 23 0.75 13.04 9.77
N TYR A 24 1.50 11.93 9.73
CA TYR A 24 2.16 11.44 8.52
C TYR A 24 1.22 10.75 7.51
N LEU A 25 -0.04 10.51 7.88
CA LEU A 25 -1.06 9.97 6.98
C LEU A 25 -2.00 11.06 6.44
N ASN A 26 -1.77 12.33 6.81
CA ASN A 26 -2.63 13.44 6.42
C ASN A 26 -2.28 13.98 5.02
N ILE A 27 -2.87 13.37 3.99
CA ILE A 27 -2.65 13.74 2.58
C ILE A 27 -2.94 15.24 2.32
N PRO A 28 -4.11 15.81 2.69
CA PRO A 28 -4.41 17.22 2.43
C PRO A 28 -3.36 18.17 3.00
N GLU A 29 -2.86 17.90 4.20
CA GLU A 29 -1.89 18.76 4.86
C GLU A 29 -0.51 18.70 4.22
N ILE A 30 -0.05 17.50 3.85
CA ILE A 30 1.22 17.31 3.14
C ILE A 30 1.18 18.03 1.78
N VAL A 31 0.09 17.86 1.02
CA VAL A 31 -0.08 18.54 -0.28
C VAL A 31 -0.16 20.06 -0.12
N ARG A 32 -0.87 20.56 0.90
CA ARG A 32 -0.95 22.00 1.19
C ARG A 32 0.44 22.60 1.43
N ILE A 33 1.24 21.98 2.30
CA ILE A 33 2.59 22.46 2.61
C ILE A 33 3.48 22.41 1.37
N ALA A 34 3.40 21.35 0.58
CA ALA A 34 4.17 21.24 -0.66
C ALA A 34 3.84 22.39 -1.63
N LYS A 35 2.56 22.76 -1.77
CA LYS A 35 2.14 23.88 -2.62
C LYS A 35 2.60 25.24 -2.10
N GLU A 36 2.44 25.48 -0.80
CA GLU A 36 2.81 26.76 -0.17
C GLU A 36 4.31 27.05 -0.28
N ASN A 37 5.12 26.01 -0.43
CA ASN A 37 6.58 26.10 -0.50
C ASN A 37 7.12 25.64 -1.87
N GLU A 38 6.27 25.66 -2.91
CA GLU A 38 6.66 25.44 -4.31
C GLU A 38 7.48 24.16 -4.56
N VAL A 39 7.12 23.07 -3.87
CA VAL A 39 7.82 21.79 -3.97
C VAL A 39 7.55 21.12 -5.32
N ASP A 40 8.61 20.85 -6.08
CA ASP A 40 8.53 20.19 -7.39
C ASP A 40 8.11 18.72 -7.32
N ALA A 41 8.53 18.00 -6.27
CA ALA A 41 8.37 16.56 -6.17
C ALA A 41 8.28 16.07 -4.73
N ILE A 42 7.51 15.00 -4.51
CA ILE A 42 7.41 14.30 -3.23
C ILE A 42 7.95 12.88 -3.38
N HIS A 43 8.92 12.54 -2.53
CA HIS A 43 9.38 11.16 -2.33
C HIS A 43 8.69 10.57 -1.09
N PRO A 44 7.84 9.53 -1.22
CA PRO A 44 7.05 9.04 -0.08
C PRO A 44 7.83 8.09 0.85
N GLY A 45 9.02 7.65 0.45
CA GLY A 45 9.80 6.67 1.20
C GLY A 45 9.15 5.28 1.12
N TYR A 46 9.01 4.62 2.27
CA TYR A 46 8.35 3.33 2.42
C TYR A 46 7.40 3.35 3.62
N GLY A 47 6.37 2.49 3.61
CA GLY A 47 5.28 2.58 4.59
C GLY A 47 4.45 3.86 4.41
N PHE A 48 3.65 4.22 5.42
CA PHE A 48 2.77 5.41 5.40
C PHE A 48 1.96 5.53 4.09
N LEU A 49 2.24 6.55 3.29
CA LEU A 49 1.54 6.87 2.05
C LEU A 49 2.27 6.37 0.78
N SER A 50 3.39 5.65 0.91
CA SER A 50 4.19 5.19 -0.24
C SER A 50 3.47 4.24 -1.19
N GLU A 51 2.46 3.51 -0.71
CA GLU A 51 1.65 2.60 -1.51
C GLU A 51 0.20 3.11 -1.69
N ARG A 52 -0.05 4.38 -1.34
CA ARG A 52 -1.38 5.01 -1.43
C ARG A 52 -1.57 5.67 -2.80
N SER A 53 -2.39 5.06 -3.65
CA SER A 53 -2.71 5.57 -4.98
C SER A 53 -3.42 6.93 -4.96
N ASP A 54 -4.25 7.20 -3.94
CA ASP A 54 -4.90 8.49 -3.74
C ASP A 54 -3.92 9.60 -3.36
N PHE A 55 -2.85 9.29 -2.62
CA PHE A 55 -1.80 10.26 -2.34
C PHE A 55 -1.02 10.63 -3.60
N CYS A 56 -0.66 9.62 -4.41
CA CYS A 56 -0.04 9.85 -5.72
C CYS A 56 -0.92 10.73 -6.62
N ARG A 57 -2.22 10.42 -6.72
CA ARG A 57 -3.18 11.21 -7.49
C ARG A 57 -3.29 12.64 -6.96
N ALA A 58 -3.37 12.83 -5.63
CA ALA A 58 -3.40 14.16 -5.01
C ALA A 58 -2.15 15.00 -5.31
N CYS A 59 -0.96 14.38 -5.40
CA CYS A 59 0.27 15.07 -5.81
C CYS A 59 0.14 15.55 -7.27
N ILE A 60 -0.22 14.65 -8.19
CA ILE A 60 -0.35 14.93 -9.63
C ILE A 60 -1.39 16.02 -9.89
N ASP A 61 -2.56 15.94 -9.25
CA ASP A 61 -3.65 16.92 -9.38
C ASP A 61 -3.24 18.33 -8.92
N ASN A 62 -2.18 18.44 -8.12
CA ASN A 62 -1.62 19.69 -7.64
C ASN A 62 -0.29 20.07 -8.31
N ASN A 63 0.02 19.46 -9.46
CA ASN A 63 1.26 19.66 -10.22
C ASN A 63 2.55 19.33 -9.45
N ILE A 64 2.47 18.45 -8.46
CA ILE A 64 3.62 17.95 -7.71
C ILE A 64 3.99 16.57 -8.26
N LYS A 65 5.24 16.37 -8.65
CA LYS A 65 5.71 15.07 -9.16
C LYS A 65 5.74 14.07 -8.01
N PHE A 66 5.04 12.96 -8.16
CA PHE A 66 5.18 11.83 -7.24
C PHE A 66 6.37 10.97 -7.66
N ILE A 67 7.34 10.74 -6.77
CA ILE A 67 8.49 9.87 -7.06
C ILE A 67 8.08 8.43 -6.76
N GLY A 68 7.50 7.78 -7.77
CA GLY A 68 7.02 6.40 -7.72
C GLY A 68 6.25 6.01 -8.98
N PRO A 69 5.59 4.84 -8.98
CA PRO A 69 4.72 4.41 -10.07
C PRO A 69 3.49 5.32 -10.23
N SER A 70 2.77 5.18 -11.35
CA SER A 70 1.51 5.88 -11.58
C SER A 70 0.42 5.42 -10.61
N PRO A 71 -0.58 6.27 -10.29
CA PRO A 71 -1.63 5.93 -9.32
C PRO A 71 -2.43 4.68 -9.74
N ASP A 72 -2.62 4.48 -11.05
CA ASP A 72 -3.32 3.30 -11.58
C ASP A 72 -2.49 2.02 -11.42
N ILE A 73 -1.16 2.09 -11.61
CA ILE A 73 -0.27 0.95 -11.32
C ILE A 73 -0.28 0.65 -9.82
N MET A 74 -0.20 1.67 -8.96
CA MET A 74 -0.25 1.49 -7.50
C MET A 74 -1.57 0.86 -7.05
N ALA A 75 -2.70 1.30 -7.60
CA ALA A 75 -4.01 0.72 -7.29
C ALA A 75 -4.10 -0.76 -7.71
N ARG A 76 -3.61 -1.09 -8.91
CA ARG A 76 -3.58 -2.48 -9.41
C ARG A 76 -2.67 -3.38 -8.58
N MET A 77 -1.49 -2.89 -8.20
CA MET A 77 -0.50 -3.68 -7.47
C MET A 77 -0.78 -3.76 -5.96
N GLY A 78 -1.55 -2.82 -5.40
CA GLY A 78 -1.98 -2.83 -4.00
C GLY A 78 -3.03 -3.90 -3.68
N ASP A 79 -3.71 -4.41 -4.69
CA ASP A 79 -4.61 -5.56 -4.57
C ASP A 79 -3.84 -6.85 -4.93
N LYS A 80 -3.67 -7.75 -3.96
CA LYS A 80 -2.92 -9.00 -4.18
C LYS A 80 -3.57 -9.94 -5.20
N VAL A 81 -4.89 -9.87 -5.36
CA VAL A 81 -5.60 -10.69 -6.34
C VAL A 81 -5.31 -10.17 -7.74
N GLU A 82 -5.44 -8.87 -7.96
CA GLU A 82 -5.14 -8.24 -9.25
C GLU A 82 -3.64 -8.30 -9.59
N ALA A 83 -2.76 -8.13 -8.60
CA ALA A 83 -1.33 -8.32 -8.78
C ALA A 83 -0.98 -9.76 -9.20
N ARG A 84 -1.66 -10.77 -8.62
CA ARG A 84 -1.48 -12.18 -9.02
C ARG A 84 -1.97 -12.40 -10.45
N LYS A 85 -3.13 -11.87 -10.83
CA LYS A 85 -3.63 -11.94 -12.22
C LYS A 85 -2.64 -11.32 -13.21
N ALA A 86 -2.16 -10.12 -12.91
CA ALA A 86 -1.16 -9.44 -13.73
C ALA A 86 0.14 -10.25 -13.88
N ALA A 87 0.59 -10.93 -12.82
CA ALA A 87 1.74 -11.82 -12.87
C ALA A 87 1.50 -13.04 -13.78
N ILE A 88 0.33 -13.69 -13.68
CA ILE A 88 -0.05 -14.82 -14.54
C ILE A 88 -0.13 -14.38 -16.00
N GLU A 89 -0.76 -13.25 -16.29
CA GLU A 89 -0.86 -12.67 -17.64
C GLU A 89 0.51 -12.36 -18.25
N ALA A 90 1.47 -11.95 -17.41
CA ALA A 90 2.85 -11.73 -17.80
C ALA A 90 3.68 -13.02 -17.94
N GLY A 91 3.08 -14.20 -17.77
CA GLY A 91 3.77 -15.49 -17.85
C GLY A 91 4.65 -15.80 -16.64
N VAL A 92 4.47 -15.09 -15.53
CA VAL A 92 5.21 -15.34 -14.28
C VAL A 92 4.56 -16.50 -13.53
N GLN A 93 5.38 -17.47 -13.12
CA GLN A 93 4.91 -18.57 -12.28
C GLN A 93 4.52 -18.05 -10.90
N VAL A 94 3.26 -18.28 -10.50
CA VAL A 94 2.73 -17.87 -9.20
C VAL A 94 2.41 -19.09 -8.32
N VAL A 95 2.38 -18.87 -7.01
CA VAL A 95 1.84 -19.87 -6.07
C VAL A 95 0.33 -20.03 -6.31
N PRO A 96 -0.21 -21.27 -6.28
CA PRO A 96 -1.65 -21.48 -6.34
C PRO A 96 -2.37 -20.70 -5.23
N GLY A 97 -3.45 -20.03 -5.61
CA GLY A 97 -4.27 -19.20 -4.74
C GLY A 97 -5.63 -19.01 -5.38
N THR A 98 -6.60 -18.52 -4.62
CA THR A 98 -7.93 -18.22 -5.15
C THR A 98 -7.89 -17.05 -6.13
N ASP A 99 -8.75 -17.08 -7.15
CA ASP A 99 -8.79 -16.04 -8.19
C ASP A 99 -9.56 -14.79 -7.76
N CYS A 100 -10.31 -14.89 -6.67
CA CYS A 100 -11.06 -13.81 -6.03
C CYS A 100 -10.81 -13.86 -4.51
N PRO A 101 -11.06 -12.75 -3.78
CA PRO A 101 -11.14 -12.78 -2.33
C PRO A 101 -12.19 -13.79 -1.88
N ILE A 102 -11.82 -14.64 -0.93
CA ILE A 102 -12.79 -15.52 -0.26
C ILE A 102 -13.63 -14.73 0.73
N THR A 103 -14.91 -15.03 0.77
CA THR A 103 -15.90 -14.37 1.65
C THR A 103 -16.63 -15.36 2.56
N THR A 104 -16.52 -16.65 2.26
CA THR A 104 -17.17 -17.73 3.02
C THR A 104 -16.18 -18.82 3.44
N VAL A 105 -16.56 -19.60 4.43
CA VAL A 105 -15.78 -20.77 4.89
C VAL A 105 -15.79 -21.87 3.83
N ASP A 106 -16.90 -22.06 3.12
CA ASP A 106 -17.05 -23.09 2.10
C ASP A 106 -16.06 -22.88 0.94
N GLU A 107 -15.90 -21.65 0.47
CA GLU A 107 -14.88 -21.28 -0.54
C GLU A 107 -13.45 -21.63 -0.08
N ALA A 108 -13.16 -21.43 1.21
CA ALA A 108 -11.88 -21.81 1.77
C ALA A 108 -11.71 -23.34 1.82
N MET A 109 -12.77 -24.06 2.16
CA MET A 109 -12.77 -25.53 2.21
C MET A 109 -12.60 -26.15 0.82
N ASP A 110 -13.19 -25.58 -0.23
CA ASP A 110 -12.98 -26.00 -1.62
C ASP A 110 -11.50 -25.90 -2.01
N PHE A 111 -10.85 -24.78 -1.66
CA PHE A 111 -9.41 -24.59 -1.89
C PHE A 111 -8.57 -25.63 -1.14
N VAL A 112 -8.90 -25.92 0.13
CA VAL A 112 -8.22 -26.96 0.92
C VAL A 112 -8.44 -28.35 0.31
N ASN A 113 -9.64 -28.66 -0.16
CA ASN A 113 -9.94 -29.94 -0.78
C ASN A 113 -9.12 -30.16 -2.05
N GLN A 114 -8.91 -29.10 -2.83
CA GLN A 114 -8.12 -29.14 -4.06
C GLN A 114 -6.60 -29.19 -3.80
N TYR A 115 -6.07 -28.27 -2.98
CA TYR A 115 -4.61 -28.07 -2.85
C TYR A 115 -4.00 -28.67 -1.59
N LYS A 116 -4.83 -29.14 -0.65
CA LYS A 116 -4.44 -29.70 0.65
C LYS A 116 -3.74 -28.69 1.57
N LEU A 117 -3.61 -29.07 2.83
CA LEU A 117 -2.89 -28.29 3.85
C LEU A 117 -1.37 -28.56 3.77
N PRO A 118 -0.53 -27.61 4.25
CA PRO A 118 -0.88 -26.32 4.85
C PRO A 118 -1.24 -25.24 3.84
N ILE A 119 -2.12 -24.31 4.22
CA ILE A 119 -2.44 -23.11 3.44
C ILE A 119 -2.15 -21.84 4.24
N ILE A 120 -2.11 -20.69 3.54
CA ILE A 120 -1.92 -19.37 4.16
C ILE A 120 -3.06 -18.46 3.75
N PHE A 121 -3.79 -17.95 4.73
CA PHE A 121 -4.74 -16.86 4.55
C PHE A 121 -4.00 -15.53 4.47
N LYS A 122 -4.32 -14.73 3.45
CA LYS A 122 -3.72 -13.40 3.23
C LYS A 122 -4.82 -12.37 3.03
N ALA A 123 -4.78 -11.28 3.80
CA ALA A 123 -5.61 -10.11 3.53
C ALA A 123 -5.28 -9.52 2.15
N ALA A 124 -6.31 -9.25 1.34
CA ALA A 124 -6.19 -8.71 -0.02
C ALA A 124 -5.48 -7.33 -0.04
N TYR A 125 -5.87 -6.44 0.86
CA TYR A 125 -5.33 -5.06 0.98
C TYR A 125 -4.39 -4.88 2.19
N GLY A 126 -3.55 -5.87 2.51
CA GLY A 126 -2.67 -5.85 3.67
C GLY A 126 -1.18 -5.78 3.33
N GLY A 127 -0.41 -5.00 4.09
CA GLY A 127 1.05 -4.87 3.98
C GLY A 127 1.78 -5.02 5.33
N GLY A 128 3.09 -5.23 5.29
CA GLY A 128 3.94 -5.29 6.49
C GLY A 128 3.76 -6.55 7.35
N GLY A 129 3.39 -7.68 6.77
CA GLY A 129 3.26 -8.96 7.46
C GLY A 129 1.98 -9.15 8.28
N ARG A 130 1.10 -8.14 8.33
CA ARG A 130 -0.19 -8.22 9.03
C ARG A 130 -1.26 -8.87 8.15
N GLY A 131 -2.17 -9.62 8.77
CA GLY A 131 -3.25 -10.33 8.06
C GLY A 131 -2.76 -11.56 7.30
N LEU A 132 -1.72 -12.23 7.81
CA LEU A 132 -1.19 -13.50 7.32
C LEU A 132 -1.39 -14.56 8.40
N PHE A 133 -2.16 -15.62 8.08
CA PHE A 133 -2.44 -16.70 9.03
C PHE A 133 -2.16 -18.04 8.37
N LYS A 134 -1.29 -18.84 8.99
CA LYS A 134 -1.07 -20.23 8.56
C LYS A 134 -2.22 -21.10 9.08
N PHE A 135 -2.69 -22.01 8.24
CA PHE A 135 -3.68 -23.00 8.60
C PHE A 135 -3.16 -24.39 8.25
N GLU A 136 -3.09 -25.24 9.26
CA GLU A 136 -2.57 -26.62 9.19
C GLU A 136 -3.26 -27.49 10.26
N PHE A 137 -3.27 -28.81 10.08
CA PHE A 137 -3.63 -29.73 11.17
C PHE A 137 -2.45 -29.91 12.12
N PHE A 138 -2.74 -30.09 13.40
CA PHE A 138 -1.75 -30.49 14.41
C PHE A 138 -1.33 -31.95 14.23
#